data_AF-A0A1J8QTM7-F1
#
_entry.id   AF-A0A1J8QTM7-F1
#
_cell.length_a   1.000
_cell.length_b   1.000
_cell.length_c   1.000
_cell.angle_alpha   90.00
_cell.angle_beta   90.00
_cell.angle_gamma   90.00
#
_symmetry.space_group_name_H-M   'P 1'
#
loop_
_entity.id
_entity.type
_entity.pdbx_description
1 polymer ?
#
loop_
_entity_poly.entity_id
_entity_poly.type
_entity_poly.pdbx_seq_one_letter_code
_entity_poly.pdbx_strand_id
1 'polypeptide(L)'
;VKYFGTFIIIIGGYASIPGLVSWSGNNLAGQYKRGVGMALHIGMGNFGGVFATVIYRSQDSPRYILGHGVALMFVGIGLILVPIAVFIYKRINAKRDAAERIALERGEKI
;
A
#
# COMPACT_ATOMS: atom_id res chain seq x y z
N VAL A 1 -10.13 -17.61 -20.55
CA VAL A 1 -9.30 -17.49 -19.32
C VAL A 1 -8.65 -16.10 -19.18
N LYS A 2 -7.85 -15.61 -20.14
CA LYS A 2 -7.21 -14.28 -20.06
C LYS A 2 -8.17 -13.12 -19.81
N TYR A 3 -9.29 -13.09 -20.54
CA TYR A 3 -10.30 -12.02 -20.42
C TYR A 3 -10.95 -11.97 -19.02
N PHE A 4 -11.30 -13.13 -18.46
CA PHE A 4 -11.80 -13.24 -17.09
C PHE A 4 -10.75 -12.80 -16.05
N GLY A 5 -9.49 -13.20 -16.22
CA GLY A 5 -8.39 -12.75 -15.38
C GLY A 5 -8.20 -11.24 -15.37
N THR A 6 -8.43 -10.57 -16.51
CA THR A 6 -8.40 -9.10 -16.60
C THR A 6 -9.43 -8.46 -15.67
N PHE A 7 -10.67 -8.98 -15.61
CA PHE A 7 -11.68 -8.45 -14.70
C PHE A 7 -11.27 -8.57 -13.24
N ILE A 8 -10.70 -9.71 -12.83
CA ILE A 8 -10.23 -9.90 -11.44
C ILE A 8 -9.12 -8.90 -11.09
N ILE A 9 -8.16 -8.71 -12.00
CA ILE A 9 -7.05 -7.75 -11.80
C ILE A 9 -7.60 -6.32 -11.65
N ILE A 10 -8.56 -5.94 -12.50
CA ILE A 10 -9.18 -4.61 -12.47
C ILE A 10 -9.95 -4.38 -11.17
N ILE A 11 -10.77 -5.35 -10.73
CA ILE A 11 -11.54 -5.25 -9.48
C ILE A 11 -10.60 -5.02 -8.29
N GLY A 12 -9.55 -5.84 -8.16
CA GLY A 12 -8.58 -5.69 -7.07
C GLY A 12 -7.78 -4.37 -7.17
N GLY A 13 -7.34 -4.01 -8.37
CA GLY A 13 -6.60 -2.79 -8.65
C GLY A 13 -7.37 -1.54 -8.21
N TYR A 14 -8.61 -1.38 -8.68
CA TYR A 14 -9.43 -0.21 -8.35
C TYR A 14 -9.84 -0.14 -6.88
N ALA A 15 -10.05 -1.28 -6.21
CA ALA A 15 -10.37 -1.30 -4.78
C ALA A 15 -9.18 -0.91 -3.89
N SER A 16 -7.95 -1.24 -4.32
CA SER A 16 -6.74 -1.05 -3.50
C SER A 16 -6.33 0.42 -3.35
N ILE A 17 -6.47 1.24 -4.39
CA ILE A 17 -6.06 2.65 -4.40
C ILE A 17 -6.75 3.48 -3.31
N PRO A 18 -8.10 3.56 -3.22
CA PRO A 18 -8.77 4.35 -2.19
C PRO A 18 -8.46 3.81 -0.79
N GLY A 19 -8.37 2.48 -0.63
CA GLY A 19 -8.04 1.85 0.64
C GLY A 19 -6.67 2.30 1.16
N LEU A 20 -5.65 2.35 0.29
CA LEU A 20 -4.30 2.75 0.69
C LEU A 20 -4.20 4.25 1.00
N VAL A 21 -4.93 5.09 0.25
CA VAL A 21 -5.02 6.53 0.47
C VAL A 21 -5.68 6.83 1.82
N SER A 22 -6.82 6.20 2.12
CA SER A 22 -7.49 6.33 3.42
C SER A 22 -6.63 5.81 4.57
N TRP A 23 -5.94 4.67 4.38
CA TRP A 23 -5.01 4.13 5.38
C TRP A 23 -3.90 5.15 5.69
N SER A 24 -3.24 5.68 4.66
CA SER A 24 -2.17 6.68 4.80
C SER A 24 -2.66 7.93 5.53
N GLY A 25 -3.85 8.43 5.16
CA GLY A 25 -4.47 9.58 5.82
C GLY A 25 -4.72 9.34 7.32
N ASN A 26 -5.12 8.14 7.71
CA ASN A 26 -5.39 7.81 9.12
C ASN A 26 -4.11 7.61 9.94
N ASN A 27 -3.02 7.12 9.33
CA ASN A 27 -1.83 6.67 10.06
C ASN A 27 -0.70 7.71 10.12
N LEU A 28 -0.69 8.72 9.24
CA LEU A 28 0.25 9.83 9.38
C LEU A 28 -0.26 10.80 10.45
N ALA A 29 0.64 11.41 11.23
CA ALA A 29 0.27 12.38 12.27
C ALA A 29 0.47 13.81 11.77
N GLY A 30 -0.52 14.68 12.02
CA GLY A 30 -0.49 16.10 11.63
C GLY A 30 -0.97 16.35 10.19
N GLN A 31 -1.76 17.41 10.00
CA GLN A 31 -2.41 17.74 8.72
C GLN A 31 -1.42 17.93 7.57
N TYR A 32 -0.33 18.65 7.83
CA TYR A 32 0.70 18.91 6.81
C TYR A 32 1.42 17.62 6.37
N LYS A 33 1.84 16.78 7.32
CA LYS A 33 2.53 15.52 7.02
C LYS A 33 1.61 14.54 6.30
N ARG A 34 0.34 14.45 6.71
CA ARG A 34 -0.70 13.68 6.01
C ARG A 34 -0.83 14.09 4.55
N GLY A 35 -1.03 15.40 4.30
CA GLY A 35 -1.19 15.93 2.95
C GLY A 35 0.03 15.65 2.06
N VAL A 36 1.23 15.95 2.55
CA VAL A 36 2.49 15.71 1.80
C VAL A 36 2.71 14.22 1.55
N GLY A 37 2.46 13.35 2.54
CA GLY A 37 2.63 11.91 2.40
C GLY A 37 1.66 11.29 1.40
N MET A 38 0.39 11.69 1.42
CA MET A 38 -0.60 11.25 0.44
C MET A 38 -0.26 11.75 -0.97
N ALA A 39 0.18 13.01 -1.10
CA ALA A 39 0.60 13.58 -2.38
C ALA A 39 1.81 12.85 -2.97
N LEU A 40 2.84 12.56 -2.15
CA LEU A 40 3.99 11.76 -2.57
C LEU A 40 3.58 10.35 -3.02
N HIS A 41 2.69 9.70 -2.28
CA HIS A 41 2.17 8.39 -2.65
C HIS A 41 1.48 8.40 -4.02
N ILE A 42 0.56 9.34 -4.24
CA ILE A 42 -0.14 9.49 -5.51
C ILE A 42 0.83 9.87 -6.63
N GLY A 43 1.81 10.73 -6.35
CA GLY A 43 2.87 11.10 -7.28
C GLY A 43 3.67 9.89 -7.76
N MET A 44 4.11 9.04 -6.83
CA MET A 44 4.77 7.75 -7.15
C MET A 44 3.87 6.83 -7.98
N GLY A 45 2.57 6.78 -7.69
CA GLY A 45 1.60 6.01 -8.47
C GLY A 45 1.57 6.41 -9.95
N ASN A 46 1.66 7.71 -10.25
CA ASN A 46 1.69 8.21 -11.63
C ASN A 46 2.96 7.78 -12.40
N PHE A 47 4.11 7.69 -11.72
CA PHE A 47 5.34 7.18 -12.34
C PHE A 47 5.23 5.71 -12.77
N GLY A 48 4.33 4.93 -12.16
CA GLY A 48 4.07 3.54 -12.57
C GLY A 48 3.71 3.39 -14.04
N GLY A 49 3.03 4.38 -14.64
CA GLY A 49 2.71 4.39 -16.06
C GLY A 49 3.95 4.47 -16.96
N VAL A 50 4.96 5.23 -16.55
CA VAL A 50 6.25 5.34 -17.27
C VAL A 50 7.01 4.02 -17.19
N PHE A 51 7.02 3.37 -16.03
CA PHE A 51 7.68 2.05 -15.91
C PHE A 51 6.98 0.99 -16.74
N ALA A 52 5.65 1.03 -16.85
CA ALA A 52 4.90 0.09 -17.68
C ALA A 52 5.33 0.18 -19.16
N THR A 53 5.52 1.37 -19.72
CA THR A 53 5.94 1.50 -21.12
C THR A 53 7.36 1.01 -21.38
N VAL A 54 8.25 1.11 -20.39
CA VAL A 54 9.64 0.61 -20.49
C VAL A 54 9.69 -0.92 -20.37
N ILE A 55 8.86 -1.50 -19.51
CA ILE A 55 8.89 -2.93 -19.20
C ILE A 55 8.18 -3.77 -20.28
N TYR A 56 7.11 -3.24 -20.89
CA TYR A 56 6.37 -3.93 -21.97
C TYR A 56 6.97 -3.61 -23.34
N ARG A 57 8.10 -4.22 -23.66
CA ARG A 57 8.83 -4.00 -24.92
C ARG A 57 8.27 -4.84 -26.06
N SER A 58 8.25 -4.27 -27.27
CA SER A 58 7.76 -4.94 -28.48
C SER A 58 8.50 -6.25 -28.81
N GLN A 59 9.78 -6.36 -28.43
CA GLN A 59 10.59 -7.57 -28.60
C GLN A 59 10.13 -8.76 -27.75
N ASP A 60 9.43 -8.51 -26.65
CA ASP A 60 8.94 -9.54 -25.71
C ASP A 60 7.53 -10.03 -26.10
N SER A 61 7.01 -9.58 -27.24
CA SER A 61 5.76 -10.02 -27.86
C SER A 61 5.84 -11.51 -28.24
N PRO A 62 4.74 -12.30 -28.18
CA PRO A 62 3.36 -11.90 -27.86
C PRO A 62 2.96 -12.14 -26.39
N ARG A 63 3.87 -12.68 -25.57
CA ARG A 63 3.54 -13.11 -24.19
C ARG A 63 3.96 -12.10 -23.11
N TYR A 64 4.91 -11.20 -23.39
CA TYR A 64 5.37 -10.16 -22.47
C TYR A 64 5.69 -10.69 -21.07
N ILE A 65 6.42 -11.81 -20.98
CA ILE A 65 6.65 -12.52 -19.71
C ILE A 65 7.38 -11.64 -18.70
N LEU A 66 8.34 -10.84 -19.15
CA LEU A 66 9.07 -9.90 -18.29
C LEU A 66 8.12 -8.90 -17.63
N GLY A 67 7.20 -8.30 -18.39
CA GLY A 67 6.28 -7.31 -17.86
C GLY A 67 5.26 -7.87 -16.87
N HIS A 68 4.72 -9.04 -17.16
CA HIS A 68 3.86 -9.74 -16.20
C HIS A 68 4.65 -10.18 -14.96
N GLY A 69 5.90 -10.62 -15.12
CA GLY A 69 6.77 -11.01 -14.01
C GLY A 69 7.09 -9.85 -13.07
N VAL A 70 7.44 -8.69 -13.61
CA VAL A 70 7.70 -7.48 -12.80
C VAL A 70 6.42 -7.00 -12.11
N ALA A 71 5.27 -7.01 -12.81
CA ALA A 71 3.99 -6.67 -12.19
C ALA A 71 3.65 -7.62 -11.01
N LEU A 72 3.82 -8.93 -11.21
CA LEU A 72 3.61 -9.93 -10.14
C LEU A 72 4.58 -9.76 -8.98
N MET A 73 5.84 -9.39 -9.24
CA MET A 73 6.83 -9.09 -8.19
C MET A 73 6.35 -7.94 -7.29
N PHE A 74 5.90 -6.82 -7.86
CA PHE A 74 5.40 -5.70 -7.07
C PHE A 74 4.12 -6.04 -6.28
N VAL A 75 3.20 -6.80 -6.88
CA VAL A 75 2.02 -7.31 -6.16
C VAL A 75 2.44 -8.23 -5.02
N GLY A 76 3.40 -9.13 -5.24
CA GLY A 76 3.94 -10.04 -4.23
C GLY A 76 4.61 -9.30 -3.07
N ILE A 77 5.41 -8.27 -3.36
CA ILE A 77 5.99 -7.39 -2.34
C ILE A 77 4.88 -6.74 -1.51
N GLY A 78 3.83 -6.21 -2.15
CA GLY A 78 2.68 -5.63 -1.46
C GLY A 78 1.97 -6.64 -0.55
N LEU A 79 1.74 -7.86 -1.03
CA LEU A 79 1.12 -8.94 -0.26
C LEU A 79 1.93 -9.35 0.98
N ILE A 80 3.25 -9.16 0.96
CA ILE A 80 4.11 -9.44 2.12
C ILE A 80 4.20 -8.23 3.05
N LEU A 81 4.39 -7.03 2.51
CA LEU A 81 4.59 -5.82 3.31
C LEU A 81 3.32 -5.39 4.05
N VAL A 82 2.13 -5.59 3.46
CA VAL A 82 0.86 -5.19 4.09
C VAL A 82 0.61 -5.94 5.42
N PRO A 83 0.66 -7.28 5.48
CA PRO A 83 0.54 -8.01 6.75
C PRO A 83 1.61 -7.62 7.77
N ILE A 84 2.85 -7.40 7.33
CA ILE A 84 3.94 -6.96 8.21
C ILE A 84 3.61 -5.60 8.82
N ALA A 85 3.16 -4.63 8.01
CA ALA A 85 2.75 -3.32 8.49
C ALA A 85 1.59 -3.41 9.48
N VAL A 86 0.57 -4.22 9.19
CA VAL A 86 -0.56 -4.47 10.11
C VAL A 86 -0.07 -5.05 11.43
N PHE A 87 0.84 -6.04 11.40
CA PHE A 87 1.40 -6.64 12.60
C PHE A 87 2.19 -5.63 13.43
N ILE A 88 3.02 -4.81 12.79
CA ILE A 88 3.77 -3.73 13.44
C ILE A 88 2.81 -2.73 14.09
N TYR A 89 1.77 -2.28 13.39
CA TYR A 89 0.77 -1.36 13.94
C TYR A 89 0.02 -1.96 15.12
N LYS A 90 -0.41 -3.22 15.03
CA LYS A 90 -1.03 -3.92 16.17
C LYS A 90 -0.11 -3.96 17.38
N ARG A 91 1.18 -4.26 17.18
CA ARG A 91 2.17 -4.30 18.26
C ARG A 91 2.43 -2.92 18.88
N ILE A 92 2.51 -1.87 18.06
CA ILE A 92 2.70 -0.49 18.53
C ILE A 92 1.47 -0.02 19.31
N ASN A 93 0.27 -0.29 18.79
CA ASN A 93 -0.98 0.08 19.46
C ASN A 93 -1.12 -0.65 20.81
N ALA A 94 -0.86 -1.97 20.87
CA ALA A 94 -0.90 -2.71 22.13
C ALA A 94 0.06 -2.15 23.19
N LYS A 95 1.25 -1.69 22.79
CA LYS A 95 2.19 -1.03 23.70
C LYS A 95 1.67 0.33 24.20
N ARG A 96 1.01 1.10 23.33
CA ARG A 96 0.40 2.39 23.69
C ARG A 96 -0.77 2.20 24.64
N ASP A 97 -1.66 1.25 24.36
CA ASP A 97 -2.81 0.93 25.21
C ASP A 97 -2.35 0.45 26.61
N ALA A 98 -1.26 -0.31 26.69
CA ALA A 98 -0.68 -0.73 27.96
C ALA A 98 -0.09 0.46 28.76
N ALA A 99 0.62 1.37 28.08
CA ALA A 99 1.15 2.57 28.71
C ALA A 99 0.02 3.50 29.19
N GLU A 100 -1.05 3.63 28.40
CA GLU A 100 -2.24 4.40 28.73
C GLU A 100 -2.92 3.86 30.01
N ARG A 101 -3.10 2.54 30.11
CA ARG A 101 -3.66 1.89 31.31
C ARG A 101 -2.83 2.16 32.55
N ILE A 102 -1.50 2.09 32.46
CA ILE A 102 -0.59 2.38 33.58
C ILE A 102 -0.70 3.86 34.00
N ALA A 103 -0.82 4.79 33.05
CA ALA A 103 -1.00 6.21 33.35
C ALA A 103 -2.32 6.48 34.08
N LEU A 104 -3.42 5.82 33.65
CA LEU A 104 -4.72 5.90 34.31
C LEU A 104 -4.68 5.33 35.74
N GLU A 105 -4.03 4.18 35.95
CA GLU A 105 -3.85 3.58 37.28
C GLU A 105 -3.04 4.47 38.22
N ARG A 106 -2.12 5.27 37.68
CA ARG A 106 -1.34 6.28 38.42
C ARG A 106 -2.11 7.58 38.69
N GLY A 107 -3.31 7.73 38.14
CA GLY A 107 -4.12 8.95 38.29
C GLY A 107 -3.57 10.15 37.50
N GLU A 108 -2.64 9.94 36.57
CA GLU A 108 -2.14 10.98 35.68
C GLU A 108 -3.21 11.27 34.61
N LYS A 109 -3.69 12.52 34.53
CA LYS A 109 -4.56 12.93 33.43
C LYS A 109 -3.76 12.93 32.13
N ILE A 110 -4.20 12.11 31.18
CA ILE A 110 -3.68 11.99 29.82
C ILE A 110 -4.03 13.24 29.01
#